data_AF-A0A139NK05-F1
#
_entry.id   AF-A0A139NK05-F1
#
_cell.length_a   1.000
_cell.length_b   1.000
_cell.length_c   1.000
_cell.angle_alpha   90.00
_cell.angle_beta   90.00
_cell.angle_gamma   90.00
#
_symmetry.space_group_name_H-M   'P 1'
#
loop_
_entity.id
_entity.type
_entity.pdbx_description
1 polymer ?
#
loop_
_entity_poly.entity_id
_entity_poly.type
_entity_poly.pdbx_seq_one_letter_code
_entity_poly.pdbx_strand_id
1 'polypeptide(L)'
;MEFVLFEDYIPLQALLKKTGVIQSGGAVKEWIANEAITYNGHVETRRRKKVYIGDIITIPSQDITITVIAPTEAEKQEYLAEQEEKARIQARVKALNAATKKQKKQVKKVTKPKTAVRFPGR
;
A
#
# COMPACT_ATOMS: atom_id res chain seq x y z
N MET A 1 -3.71 0.97 22.20
CA MET A 1 -4.51 0.60 21.01
C MET A 1 -4.05 -0.76 20.50
N GLU A 2 -4.94 -1.50 19.85
CA GLU A 2 -4.65 -2.79 19.25
C GLU A 2 -4.59 -2.66 17.72
N PHE A 3 -3.64 -3.36 17.10
CA PHE A 3 -3.48 -3.39 15.65
C PHE A 3 -3.50 -4.84 15.15
N VAL A 4 -4.51 -5.17 14.35
CA VAL A 4 -4.65 -6.51 13.76
C VAL A 4 -3.74 -6.64 12.53
N LEU A 5 -2.81 -7.60 12.59
CA LEU A 5 -1.86 -7.84 11.51
C LEU A 5 -2.19 -9.13 10.75
N PHE A 6 -2.65 -8.97 9.50
CA PHE A 6 -2.98 -10.08 8.59
C PHE A 6 -1.79 -10.69 7.85
N GLU A 7 -0.65 -10.00 7.85
CA GLU A 7 0.59 -10.43 7.18
C GLU A 7 1.58 -11.04 8.19
N ASP A 8 2.64 -11.69 7.73
CA ASP A 8 3.66 -12.28 8.62
C ASP A 8 4.39 -11.22 9.45
N TYR A 9 4.64 -10.05 8.86
CA TYR A 9 5.27 -8.91 9.52
C TYR A 9 4.82 -7.60 8.88
N ILE A 10 4.93 -6.51 9.64
CA ILE A 10 4.75 -5.15 9.13
C ILE A 10 6.00 -4.31 9.43
N PRO A 11 6.50 -3.50 8.49
CA PRO A 11 7.58 -2.57 8.81
C PRO A 11 7.07 -1.44 9.70
N LEU A 12 7.86 -1.01 10.67
CA LEU A 12 7.50 0.04 11.65
C LEU A 12 6.89 1.29 11.00
N GLN A 13 7.47 1.80 9.92
CA GLN A 13 6.92 2.94 9.19
C GLN A 13 5.49 2.71 8.64
N ALA A 14 5.18 1.49 8.21
CA ALA A 14 3.88 1.17 7.64
C ALA A 14 2.85 1.00 8.76
N LEU A 15 3.25 0.44 9.90
CA LEU A 15 2.44 0.41 11.11
C LEU A 15 2.04 1.83 11.52
N LEU A 16 3.01 2.73 11.69
CA LEU A 16 2.76 4.13 12.08
C LEU A 16 1.85 4.89 11.10
N LYS A 17 1.96 4.56 9.81
CA LYS A 17 1.06 5.12 8.79
C LYS A 17 -0.35 4.54 8.89
N LYS A 18 -0.49 3.23 9.08
CA LYS A 18 -1.80 2.56 9.19
C LYS A 18 -2.52 2.96 10.48
N THR A 19 -1.81 3.18 11.58
CA THR A 19 -2.37 3.67 12.84
C THR A 19 -2.68 5.17 12.83
N GLY A 20 -2.30 5.89 11.77
CA GLY A 20 -2.57 7.32 11.63
C GLY A 20 -1.65 8.23 12.45
N VAL A 21 -0.62 7.68 13.10
CA VAL A 21 0.37 8.44 13.87
C VAL A 21 1.14 9.41 12.97
N ILE A 22 1.45 8.98 11.74
CA ILE A 22 2.13 9.80 10.74
C ILE A 22 1.25 9.97 9.50
N GLN A 23 0.94 11.22 9.15
CA GLN A 23 0.08 11.54 8.01
C GLN A 23 0.78 11.48 6.65
N SER A 24 2.08 11.79 6.56
CA SER A 24 2.81 11.87 5.30
C SER A 24 4.03 10.96 5.26
N GLY A 25 4.23 10.25 4.14
CA GLY A 25 5.37 9.35 3.96
C GLY A 25 6.73 10.05 3.92
N GLY A 26 6.76 11.35 3.61
CA GLY A 26 7.97 12.17 3.60
C GLY A 26 8.49 12.46 5.02
N ALA A 27 7.58 12.76 5.95
CA ALA A 27 7.92 13.08 7.34
C ALA A 27 8.40 11.87 8.16
N VAL A 28 8.05 10.65 7.73
CA VAL A 28 8.42 9.40 8.42
C VAL A 28 9.91 9.30 8.72
N LYS A 29 10.77 9.79 7.80
CA LYS A 29 12.21 9.63 7.97
C LYS A 29 12.73 10.41 9.17
N GLU A 30 12.38 11.68 9.22
CA GLU A 30 12.84 12.61 10.26
C GLU A 30 12.12 12.33 11.57
N TRP A 31 10.82 12.02 11.49
CA TRP A 31 10.03 11.72 12.67
C TRP A 31 10.56 10.51 13.43
N ILE A 32 10.84 9.38 12.77
CA ILE A 32 11.40 8.19 13.44
C ILE A 32 12.83 8.43 13.97
N ALA A 33 13.59 9.34 13.35
CA ALA A 33 14.93 9.66 13.81
C ALA A 33 14.93 10.57 15.04
N ASN A 34 13.94 11.46 15.14
CA ASN A 34 13.81 12.44 16.23
C ASN A 34 12.96 11.93 17.40
N GLU A 35 12.00 11.04 17.13
CA GLU A 35 11.06 10.52 18.11
C GLU A 35 11.64 9.33 18.87
N ALA A 36 11.45 9.30 20.19
CA ALA A 36 11.90 8.22 21.07
C ALA A 36 10.97 6.99 21.01
N ILE A 37 10.79 6.40 19.82
CA ILE A 37 9.96 5.21 19.66
C ILE A 37 10.62 4.03 20.37
N THR A 38 9.86 3.32 21.19
CA THR A 38 10.30 2.11 21.86
C THR A 38 9.60 0.89 21.28
N TYR A 39 10.37 -0.13 20.94
CA TYR A 39 9.93 -1.44 20.49
C TYR A 39 10.29 -2.46 21.56
N ASN A 40 9.29 -3.09 22.16
CA ASN A 40 9.45 -4.02 23.29
C ASN A 40 10.36 -3.45 24.40
N GLY A 41 10.24 -2.15 24.69
CA GLY A 41 11.02 -1.45 25.71
C GLY A 41 12.39 -0.93 25.26
N HIS A 42 12.83 -1.20 24.03
CA HIS A 42 14.09 -0.70 23.48
C HIS A 42 13.86 0.43 22.48
N VAL A 43 14.62 1.51 22.58
CA VAL A 43 14.56 2.61 21.60
C VAL A 43 14.95 2.08 20.22
N GLU A 44 14.06 2.26 19.24
CA GLU A 44 14.22 1.76 17.88
C GLU A 44 14.11 2.92 16.89
N THR A 45 15.21 3.18 16.18
CA THR A 45 15.32 4.26 15.19
C THR A 45 15.23 3.75 13.75
N ARG A 46 15.11 2.42 13.56
CA ARG A 46 15.06 1.81 12.22
C ARG A 46 13.64 1.81 11.66
N ARG A 47 13.43 2.64 10.64
CA ARG A 47 12.15 2.78 9.91
C ARG A 47 11.57 1.49 9.33
N ARG A 48 12.45 0.59 8.87
CA ARG A 48 12.08 -0.70 8.28
C ARG A 48 12.27 -1.86 9.25
N LYS A 49 12.32 -1.60 10.57
CA LYS A 49 12.27 -2.68 11.56
C LYS A 49 11.02 -3.51 11.31
N LYS A 50 11.19 -4.83 11.21
CA LYS A 50 10.08 -5.76 11.08
C LYS A 50 9.45 -5.94 12.45
N VAL A 51 8.15 -5.71 12.52
CA VAL A 51 7.29 -5.91 13.68
C VAL A 51 6.44 -7.13 13.40
N TYR A 52 6.36 -8.02 14.38
CA TYR A 52 5.62 -9.26 14.34
C TYR A 52 4.42 -9.20 15.28
N ILE A 53 3.57 -10.22 15.17
CA ILE A 53 2.45 -10.44 16.08
C ILE A 53 2.99 -10.64 17.51
N GLY A 54 2.39 -9.96 18.48
CA GLY A 54 2.78 -9.98 19.89
C GLY A 54 3.74 -8.86 20.30
N ASP A 55 4.28 -8.11 19.33
CA ASP A 55 5.16 -6.98 19.63
C ASP A 55 4.38 -5.75 20.12
N ILE A 56 5.05 -4.97 20.97
CA ILE A 56 4.53 -3.74 21.57
C ILE A 56 5.40 -2.57 21.12
N ILE A 57 4.77 -1.57 20.49
CA ILE A 57 5.41 -0.30 20.15
C ILE A 57 4.85 0.77 21.08
N THR A 58 5.71 1.51 21.76
CA THR A 58 5.30 2.66 22.57
C THR A 58 5.96 3.93 22.07
N ILE A 59 5.14 4.97 21.91
CA ILE A 59 5.51 6.29 21.40
C ILE A 59 5.30 7.28 22.56
N PRO A 60 6.33 7.55 23.36
CA PRO A 60 6.19 8.37 24.56
C PRO A 60 5.79 9.81 24.26
N SER A 61 6.22 10.38 23.12
CA SER A 61 5.86 11.75 22.74
C SER A 61 4.36 11.97 22.48
N GLN A 62 3.60 10.90 22.23
CA GLN A 62 2.16 10.97 22.00
C GLN A 62 1.37 10.14 23.02
N ASP A 63 2.05 9.52 23.99
CA ASP A 63 1.48 8.56 24.95
C ASP A 63 0.66 7.44 24.28
N ILE A 64 1.12 6.97 23.11
CA ILE A 64 0.45 5.92 22.34
C ILE A 64 1.22 4.61 22.50
N THR A 65 0.53 3.58 22.99
CA THR A 65 1.01 2.19 22.95
C THR A 65 0.20 1.39 21.94
N ILE A 66 0.89 0.76 20.99
CA ILE A 66 0.33 -0.10 19.94
C ILE A 66 0.75 -1.53 20.24
N THR A 67 -0.24 -2.41 20.42
CA THR A 67 -0.01 -3.86 20.56
C THR A 67 -0.43 -4.55 19.28
N VAL A 68 0.47 -5.34 18.69
CA VAL A 68 0.18 -6.07 17.45
C VAL A 68 -0.44 -7.42 17.79
N ILE A 69 -1.65 -7.66 17.31
CA ILE A 69 -2.42 -8.89 17.58
C ILE A 69 -2.66 -9.68 16.30
N ALA A 70 -2.81 -11.01 16.46
CA ALA A 70 -3.20 -11.88 15.36
C ALA A 70 -4.69 -11.71 15.05
N PRO A 71 -5.09 -11.69 13.77
CA PRO A 71 -6.49 -11.78 13.39
C PRO A 71 -7.07 -13.14 13.75
N THR A 72 -8.35 -13.13 14.09
CA THR A 72 -9.13 -14.32 14.37
C THR A 72 -9.33 -15.12 13.08
N GLU A 73 -9.46 -16.45 13.19
CA GLU A 73 -9.58 -17.33 12.02
C GLU A 73 -10.80 -17.03 11.14
N ALA A 74 -11.91 -16.58 11.74
CA ALA A 74 -13.11 -16.17 11.01
C ALA A 74 -12.86 -14.94 10.11
N GLU A 75 -12.14 -13.93 10.63
CA GLU A 75 -11.81 -12.70 9.90
C GLU A 75 -10.88 -12.99 8.71
N LYS A 76 -10.01 -14.00 8.85
CA LYS A 76 -9.14 -14.45 7.74
C LYS A 76 -9.95 -15.02 6.58
N GLN A 77 -11.02 -15.77 6.85
CA GLN A 77 -11.85 -16.38 5.80
C GLN A 77 -12.64 -15.33 5.03
N GLU A 78 -13.23 -14.36 5.73
CA GLU A 78 -13.93 -13.24 5.09
C GLU A 78 -12.98 -12.41 4.22
N TYR A 79 -11.78 -12.13 4.71
CA TYR A 79 -10.77 -11.41 3.93
C TYR A 79 -10.39 -12.15 2.65
N LEU A 80 -10.22 -13.49 2.71
CA LEU A 80 -9.93 -14.30 1.53
C LEU A 80 -11.06 -14.22 0.50
N ALA A 81 -12.32 -14.34 0.95
CA ALA A 81 -13.48 -14.22 0.08
C ALA A 81 -13.55 -12.83 -0.58
N GLU A 82 -13.24 -11.76 0.16
CA GLU A 82 -13.22 -10.40 -0.37
C GLU A 82 -12.09 -10.19 -1.40
N GLN A 83 -10.91 -10.80 -1.19
CA GLN A 83 -9.81 -10.75 -2.15
C GLN A 83 -10.15 -11.47 -3.46
N GLU A 84 -10.86 -12.61 -3.38
CA GLU A 84 -11.33 -13.33 -4.56
C GLU A 84 -12.35 -12.52 -5.37
N GLU A 85 -13.30 -11.86 -4.68
CA GLU A 85 -14.27 -10.99 -5.33
C GLU A 85 -13.58 -9.78 -5.98
N LYS A 86 -12.66 -9.11 -5.26
CA LYS A 86 -11.86 -8.01 -5.80
C LYS A 86 -11.05 -8.45 -7.01
N ALA A 87 -10.43 -9.62 -6.98
CA ALA A 87 -9.68 -10.17 -8.12
C ALA A 87 -10.59 -10.43 -9.33
N ARG A 88 -11.80 -10.96 -9.10
CA ARG A 88 -12.80 -11.19 -10.15
C ARG A 88 -13.26 -9.88 -10.79
N ILE A 89 -13.55 -8.86 -9.98
CA ILE A 89 -13.93 -7.53 -10.46
C ILE A 89 -12.77 -6.91 -11.26
N GLN A 90 -11.54 -6.98 -10.74
CA GLN A 90 -10.36 -6.46 -11.44
C GLN A 90 -10.15 -7.16 -12.79
N ALA A 91 -10.34 -8.49 -12.88
CA ALA A 91 -10.26 -9.22 -14.13
C ALA A 91 -11.33 -8.77 -15.14
N ARG A 92 -12.58 -8.58 -14.69
CA ARG A 92 -13.68 -8.06 -15.50
C ARG A 92 -13.38 -6.65 -16.03
N VAL A 93 -12.95 -5.74 -15.15
CA VAL A 93 -12.60 -4.35 -15.50
C VAL A 93 -11.44 -4.32 -16.49
N LYS A 94 -10.41 -5.15 -16.28
CA LYS A 94 -9.25 -5.26 -17.17
C LYS A 94 -9.67 -5.74 -18.57
N ALA A 95 -10.57 -6.72 -18.66
CA ALA A 95 -11.11 -7.20 -19.93
C ALA A 95 -11.92 -6.11 -20.65
N LEU A 96 -12.79 -5.39 -19.93
CA LEU A 96 -13.58 -4.29 -20.46
C LEU A 96 -12.68 -3.16 -20.99
N ASN A 97 -11.72 -2.71 -20.19
CA ASN A 97 -10.77 -1.66 -20.58
C ASN A 97 -9.92 -2.05 -21.80
N ALA A 98 -9.53 -3.33 -21.91
CA ALA A 98 -8.81 -3.83 -23.07
C ALA A 98 -9.65 -3.75 -24.36
N ALA A 99 -10.95 -4.10 -24.28
CA ALA A 99 -11.88 -4.00 -25.40
C ALA A 99 -12.11 -2.53 -25.83
N THR A 100 -12.32 -1.62 -24.87
CA THR A 100 -12.47 -0.18 -25.15
C THR A 100 -11.20 0.42 -25.76
N LYS A 101 -10.02 0.00 -25.31
CA LYS A 101 -8.73 0.44 -25.88
C LYS A 101 -8.52 -0.07 -27.30
N LYS A 102 -8.98 -1.28 -27.63
CA LYS A 102 -8.96 -1.83 -29.01
C LYS A 102 -9.91 -1.04 -29.93
N GLN A 103 -11.13 -0.75 -29.48
CA GLN A 103 -12.09 0.07 -30.24
C GLN A 103 -11.55 1.49 -30.49
N LYS A 104 -11.04 2.18 -29.45
CA LYS A 104 -10.40 3.51 -29.62
C LYS A 104 -9.21 3.48 -30.58
N LYS A 105 -8.40 2.41 -30.57
CA LYS A 105 -7.28 2.24 -31.53
C LYS A 105 -7.77 2.04 -32.95
N GLN A 106 -8.84 1.26 -33.17
CA GLN A 106 -9.43 1.07 -34.49
C GLN A 106 -10.04 2.38 -35.03
N VAL A 107 -10.82 3.10 -34.22
CA VAL A 107 -11.37 4.41 -34.58
C VAL A 107 -10.26 5.42 -34.93
N LYS A 108 -9.18 5.51 -34.13
CA LYS A 108 -8.01 6.36 -34.43
C LYS A 108 -7.21 5.93 -35.66
N LYS A 109 -7.29 4.67 -36.09
CA LYS A 109 -6.59 4.17 -37.30
C LYS A 109 -7.36 4.54 -38.57
N VAL A 110 -8.69 4.56 -38.49
CA VAL A 110 -9.59 4.94 -39.59
C VAL A 110 -9.61 6.46 -39.79
N THR A 111 -9.50 7.25 -38.72
CA THR A 111 -9.53 8.73 -38.81
C THR A 111 -8.16 9.40 -39.01
N LYS A 112 -7.05 8.64 -39.06
CA LYS A 112 -5.72 9.21 -39.33
C LYS A 112 -5.52 9.45 -40.83
N PRO A 113 -5.27 10.68 -41.29
CA PRO A 113 -4.93 10.93 -42.70
C PRO A 113 -3.59 10.29 -43.05
N LYS A 114 -3.47 9.76 -44.29
CA LYS A 114 -2.22 9.20 -44.82
C LYS A 114 -1.13 10.27 -44.73
N THR A 115 0.03 9.91 -44.17
CA THR A 115 1.14 10.83 -43.88
C THR A 115 1.59 11.58 -45.13
N ALA A 116 1.77 12.90 -45.00
CA ALA A 116 2.28 13.77 -46.04
C ALA A 116 3.69 13.37 -46.49
N VAL A 117 3.92 13.40 -47.80
CA VAL A 117 5.20 13.09 -48.45
C VAL A 117 6.27 14.03 -47.90
N ARG A 118 7.33 13.47 -47.29
CA ARG A 118 8.47 14.24 -46.81
C ARG A 118 9.51 14.33 -47.92
N PHE A 119 9.80 15.56 -48.36
CA PHE A 119 10.86 15.83 -49.32
C PHE A 119 12.24 15.65 -48.68
N PRO A 120 13.21 14.99 -49.36
CA PRO A 120 14.57 14.89 -48.88
C PRO A 120 15.26 16.27 -48.95
N GLY A 121 15.83 16.71 -47.82
CA GLY A 121 16.58 17.96 -47.73
C GLY A 121 17.82 17.95 -48.62
N ARG A 122 18.10 19.10 -49.25
CA ARG A 122 19.30 19.38 -50.05
C ARG A 122 20.57 19.34 -49.21
#